data_AF-A0A317E7Y0-F1
#
_entry.id   AF-A0A317E7Y0-F1
#
_cell.length_a   1.000
_cell.length_b   1.000
_cell.length_c   1.000
_cell.angle_alpha   90.00
_cell.angle_beta   90.00
_cell.angle_gamma   90.00
#
_symmetry.space_group_name_H-M   'P 1'
#
loop_
_entity.id
_entity.type
_entity.pdbx_description
1 polymer ?
#
loop_
_entity_poly.entity_id
_entity_poly.type
_entity_poly.pdbx_seq_one_letter_code
_entity_poly.pdbx_strand_id
1 'polypeptide(L)'
;MIGRPDSPYAQGPTVSAFQPPPGDDPRLPPATGPGNALLKTIVRHSIEDRPSRRAGRFLASVAVAALIGLGAGVGVASLFGTPGHGPQADLAAGTPLPLDAGADDNTLADADADTGDGEKLADDSADPTVEPPAPEDIAAGQAEHEVVSVEQGDTLMSILTEAGLDRTEAYEVVEILRPLFNPRDLRVGQELTIVLAPATAADDENLPRLAELAFDTDVDRRVRVTRGTDGQLSAAEERTELTVALTRVIGTIDDSLFASAGRAGLPPAVTAELIRMFSYDVDFQRDIQPGDHFELLVERHQDPDGRTLKWGDILYAKMILSGDDLPIYRHIPGDDKIPDFFNPKGESVRKALLRTPIDGARISSGFGMRRHPVLGYSKMHKGIDFAAPTGTPILAAGDGTVDKIGRAGSYGNYIRIRHDGRYSTAYAHLSRFAKGLKPGSRVRQGQTIGYVGTTGRSTGPHLHYEILAAGAQVNPQGVKFQSGRKLAGKELASFNARKREIDRLLAETPVQSAMAAPGPDKKPAP
;
A
#
# COMPACT_ATOMS: atom_id res chain seq x y z
N MET A 1 73.34 28.61 28.81
CA MET A 1 72.18 29.20 29.50
C MET A 1 71.23 28.04 29.77
N ILE A 2 71.14 27.55 31.02
CA ILE A 2 70.24 28.04 32.09
C ILE A 2 68.77 27.76 31.73
N GLY A 3 68.03 26.88 32.42
CA GLY A 3 68.44 25.98 33.51
C GLY A 3 67.27 25.13 34.07
N ARG A 4 67.58 24.08 34.84
CA ARG A 4 66.62 23.44 35.78
C ARG A 4 66.59 24.23 37.11
N PRO A 5 65.56 24.06 37.96
CA PRO A 5 65.58 22.99 38.99
C PRO A 5 64.50 21.90 38.80
N ASP A 6 64.20 21.11 39.83
CA ASP A 6 64.57 19.68 39.93
C ASP A 6 63.67 18.98 41.00
N SER A 7 64.19 18.50 42.15
CA SER A 7 63.48 17.64 43.13
C SER A 7 64.24 17.65 44.49
N PRO A 8 63.63 17.36 45.68
CA PRO A 8 63.66 15.98 46.22
C PRO A 8 62.63 15.57 47.33
N TYR A 9 62.60 14.26 47.66
CA TYR A 9 62.12 13.59 48.90
C TYR A 9 60.61 13.75 49.31
N ALA A 10 60.00 12.89 50.16
CA ALA A 10 60.51 11.80 51.00
C ALA A 10 59.57 10.56 51.11
N GLN A 11 60.19 9.41 51.41
CA GLN A 11 59.76 8.24 52.23
C GLN A 11 58.27 7.91 52.51
N GLY A 12 57.94 6.61 52.49
CA GLY A 12 56.66 6.07 53.00
C GLY A 12 56.68 5.72 54.49
N PRO A 13 55.63 5.04 55.00
CA PRO A 13 55.88 3.74 55.62
C PRO A 13 54.89 2.63 55.19
N THR A 14 55.06 1.45 55.78
CA THR A 14 54.56 0.14 55.36
C THR A 14 53.35 -0.38 56.15
N VAL A 15 52.61 -1.30 55.49
CA VAL A 15 51.82 -2.41 56.08
C VAL A 15 50.64 -2.07 57.01
N SER A 16 49.44 -2.43 56.54
CA SER A 16 48.63 -3.42 57.25
C SER A 16 47.87 -4.28 56.24
N ALA A 17 47.81 -5.59 56.47
CA ALA A 17 46.97 -6.48 55.68
C ALA A 17 45.55 -6.50 56.27
N PHE A 18 44.54 -6.74 55.42
CA PHE A 18 43.24 -7.20 55.90
C PHE A 18 42.90 -8.54 55.23
N GLN A 19 42.58 -9.52 56.05
CA GLN A 19 42.50 -10.94 55.66
C GLN A 19 41.02 -11.33 55.52
N PRO A 20 40.63 -12.13 54.51
CA PRO A 20 39.24 -12.55 54.36
C PRO A 20 38.87 -13.54 55.49
N PRO A 21 37.67 -13.45 56.06
CA PRO A 21 37.17 -14.50 56.96
C PRO A 21 36.89 -15.79 56.17
N PRO A 22 37.21 -16.98 56.71
CA PRO A 22 36.77 -18.25 56.14
C PRO A 22 35.26 -18.47 56.40
N GLY A 23 34.67 -19.41 55.68
CA GLY A 23 33.35 -19.96 56.00
C GLY A 23 33.44 -21.38 56.53
N ASP A 24 32.37 -21.85 57.18
CA ASP A 24 32.13 -23.26 57.48
C ASP A 24 30.62 -23.58 57.34
N ASP A 25 30.34 -24.66 56.62
CA ASP A 25 29.10 -25.45 56.54
C ASP A 25 29.31 -26.67 57.49
N PRO A 26 28.32 -27.38 58.11
CA PRO A 26 27.25 -28.08 57.34
C PRO A 26 25.95 -28.58 58.06
N ARG A 27 25.11 -29.29 57.26
CA ARG A 27 24.00 -30.25 57.60
C ARG A 27 22.60 -29.63 57.78
N LEU A 28 21.62 -29.84 56.87
CA LEU A 28 20.79 -31.05 56.55
C LEU A 28 19.61 -31.29 57.53
N PRO A 29 18.45 -31.92 57.15
CA PRO A 29 18.07 -32.61 55.89
C PRO A 29 16.69 -32.15 55.28
N PRO A 30 16.15 -32.79 54.20
CA PRO A 30 14.94 -32.35 53.46
C PRO A 30 13.72 -33.33 53.47
N ALA A 31 12.62 -32.92 52.81
CA ALA A 31 11.49 -33.74 52.33
C ALA A 31 11.14 -33.29 50.89
N THR A 32 10.87 -34.10 49.84
CA THR A 32 9.88 -35.19 49.61
C THR A 32 8.42 -34.72 49.78
N GLY A 33 7.46 -34.92 48.87
CA GLY A 33 7.34 -35.55 47.51
C GLY A 33 5.83 -35.70 47.18
N PRO A 34 5.35 -36.48 46.17
CA PRO A 34 5.99 -37.03 44.97
C PRO A 34 5.12 -36.87 43.67
N GLY A 35 5.57 -37.45 42.54
CA GLY A 35 4.71 -37.86 41.42
C GLY A 35 4.58 -36.87 40.23
N ASN A 36 4.54 -37.31 38.97
CA ASN A 36 4.80 -38.65 38.43
C ASN A 36 5.38 -38.57 36.99
N ALA A 37 5.99 -39.66 36.50
CA ALA A 37 6.68 -39.71 35.19
C ALA A 37 6.14 -40.86 34.30
N LEU A 38 6.87 -41.15 33.20
CA LEU A 38 6.63 -42.21 32.19
C LEU A 38 5.63 -41.81 31.07
N LEU A 39 5.73 -42.30 29.81
CA LEU A 39 6.57 -43.37 29.25
C LEU A 39 7.00 -43.06 27.79
N LYS A 40 8.01 -43.77 27.27
CA LYS A 40 8.43 -43.80 25.84
C LYS A 40 7.79 -44.99 25.10
N THR A 41 7.79 -44.99 23.76
CA THR A 41 8.43 -46.04 22.89
C THR A 41 7.72 -46.32 21.54
N ILE A 42 8.42 -45.99 20.44
CA ILE A 42 8.67 -46.73 19.17
C ILE A 42 7.66 -47.83 18.70
N VAL A 43 7.22 -47.74 17.44
CA VAL A 43 6.89 -48.90 16.54
C VAL A 43 7.14 -48.49 15.05
N ARG A 44 7.15 -49.41 14.06
CA ARG A 44 7.74 -49.19 12.72
C ARG A 44 7.08 -50.01 11.58
N HIS A 45 7.05 -49.46 10.34
CA HIS A 45 6.52 -50.03 9.07
C HIS A 45 4.97 -50.04 8.93
N SER A 46 4.32 -50.20 7.75
CA SER A 46 4.69 -50.39 6.31
C SER A 46 3.78 -49.48 5.44
N ILE A 47 4.10 -49.01 4.21
CA ILE A 47 4.32 -49.66 2.89
C ILE A 47 3.05 -50.33 2.30
N GLU A 48 2.79 -50.02 1.00
CA GLU A 48 1.70 -50.49 0.11
C GLU A 48 0.26 -50.04 0.48
N ASP A 49 -0.69 -49.80 -0.44
CA ASP A 49 -0.72 -49.99 -1.90
C ASP A 49 -1.58 -48.89 -2.63
N ARG A 50 -1.58 -48.84 -3.97
CA ARG A 50 -2.48 -48.01 -4.81
C ARG A 50 -3.46 -48.89 -5.60
N PRO A 51 -4.74 -48.46 -5.67
CA PRO A 51 -5.47 -48.55 -6.94
C PRO A 51 -6.14 -47.23 -7.35
N SER A 52 -6.52 -47.15 -8.63
CA SER A 52 -7.17 -45.99 -9.26
C SER A 52 -8.69 -46.04 -9.17
N ARG A 53 -9.35 -44.87 -9.35
CA ARG A 53 -10.57 -44.72 -10.18
C ARG A 53 -10.98 -43.26 -10.38
N ARG A 54 -11.52 -42.96 -11.57
CA ARG A 54 -12.47 -41.86 -11.78
C ARG A 54 -13.78 -42.22 -11.06
N ALA A 55 -14.37 -41.29 -10.29
CA ALA A 55 -15.81 -40.99 -10.26
C ALA A 55 -16.21 -40.14 -9.03
N GLY A 56 -17.02 -39.10 -9.27
CA GLY A 56 -18.25 -38.93 -8.49
C GLY A 56 -18.23 -38.16 -7.16
N ARG A 57 -18.28 -36.82 -7.26
CA ARG A 57 -19.11 -35.89 -6.45
C ARG A 57 -18.82 -35.68 -4.95
N PHE A 58 -18.71 -34.39 -4.62
CA PHE A 58 -19.29 -33.69 -3.44
C PHE A 58 -19.21 -34.35 -2.05
N LEU A 59 -18.37 -33.77 -1.19
CA LEU A 59 -18.82 -33.20 0.09
C LEU A 59 -17.86 -32.10 0.54
N ALA A 60 -18.38 -30.95 0.96
CA ALA A 60 -17.56 -29.83 1.41
C ALA A 60 -16.98 -30.09 2.81
N SER A 61 -15.69 -29.81 3.01
CA SER A 61 -15.05 -29.80 4.33
C SER A 61 -13.79 -28.94 4.32
N VAL A 62 -13.83 -27.81 5.04
CA VAL A 62 -12.68 -26.90 5.17
C VAL A 62 -11.62 -27.53 6.08
N ALA A 63 -10.41 -27.73 5.56
CA ALA A 63 -9.26 -28.20 6.32
C ALA A 63 -7.97 -27.48 5.86
N VAL A 64 -7.68 -26.31 6.42
CA VAL A 64 -6.45 -25.56 6.13
C VAL A 64 -5.26 -26.26 6.79
N ALA A 65 -4.37 -26.84 5.99
CA ALA A 65 -3.11 -27.44 6.43
C ALA A 65 -1.96 -27.01 5.51
N ALA A 66 -1.19 -26.01 5.93
CA ALA A 66 -0.05 -25.51 5.17
C ALA A 66 1.18 -26.43 5.30
N LEU A 67 1.90 -26.65 4.19
CA LEU A 67 3.26 -27.20 4.22
C LEU A 67 4.16 -26.61 3.11
N ILE A 68 5.48 -26.75 3.30
CA ILE A 68 6.53 -26.01 2.61
C ILE A 68 7.37 -26.98 1.76
N GLY A 69 7.69 -26.65 0.50
CA GLY A 69 8.53 -27.48 -0.36
C GLY A 69 9.22 -26.74 -1.52
N LEU A 70 10.53 -27.01 -1.70
CA LEU A 70 11.43 -26.51 -2.76
C LEU A 70 10.89 -26.83 -4.17
N GLY A 71 11.02 -25.95 -5.18
CA GLY A 71 12.22 -25.80 -6.02
C GLY A 71 12.03 -26.53 -7.37
N ALA A 72 12.66 -26.22 -8.51
CA ALA A 72 13.68 -25.24 -8.93
C ALA A 72 13.21 -24.66 -10.31
N GLY A 73 13.85 -23.73 -11.03
CA GLY A 73 15.20 -23.17 -10.98
C GLY A 73 15.95 -23.39 -12.30
N VAL A 74 15.59 -22.64 -13.34
CA VAL A 74 16.33 -22.50 -14.61
C VAL A 74 16.44 -21.01 -14.94
N GLY A 75 17.59 -20.57 -15.46
CA GLY A 75 17.80 -19.18 -15.91
C GLY A 75 18.27 -19.15 -17.35
N VAL A 76 17.95 -18.07 -18.06
CA VAL A 76 18.45 -17.77 -19.42
C VAL A 76 19.11 -16.39 -19.39
N ALA A 77 20.27 -16.26 -20.03
CA ALA A 77 21.09 -15.05 -19.97
C ALA A 77 20.65 -14.00 -21.02
N SER A 78 20.79 -12.72 -20.65
CA SER A 78 20.63 -11.60 -21.58
C SER A 78 21.88 -11.39 -22.42
N LEU A 79 21.71 -11.08 -23.71
CA LEU A 79 22.75 -10.46 -24.55
C LEU A 79 22.46 -8.95 -24.70
N PHE A 80 23.53 -8.16 -24.79
CA PHE A 80 23.47 -6.70 -24.83
C PHE A 80 23.42 -6.15 -26.26
N GLY A 81 22.76 -5.01 -26.44
CA GLY A 81 22.86 -4.16 -27.62
C GLY A 81 22.58 -2.70 -27.26
N THR A 82 23.59 -1.83 -27.34
CA THR A 82 23.47 -0.39 -27.06
C THR A 82 23.63 0.42 -28.36
N PRO A 83 22.73 1.37 -28.68
CA PRO A 83 22.87 2.23 -29.85
C PRO A 83 23.80 3.43 -29.60
N GLY A 84 24.26 4.09 -30.66
CA GLY A 84 25.03 5.33 -30.56
C GLY A 84 24.99 6.22 -31.82
N HIS A 85 24.52 7.46 -31.63
CA HIS A 85 24.77 8.69 -32.39
C HIS A 85 24.43 8.78 -33.91
N GLY A 86 23.88 9.94 -34.33
CA GLY A 86 23.51 10.30 -35.72
C GLY A 86 24.66 10.95 -36.53
N PRO A 87 24.39 11.80 -37.56
CA PRO A 87 23.68 13.08 -37.34
C PRO A 87 22.83 13.72 -38.51
N GLN A 88 22.04 14.75 -38.15
CA GLN A 88 21.67 16.03 -38.85
C GLN A 88 21.17 16.14 -40.32
N ALA A 89 20.07 16.91 -40.51
CA ALA A 89 19.80 18.01 -41.49
C ALA A 89 18.27 18.16 -41.80
N ASP A 90 17.67 19.27 -42.26
CA ASP A 90 17.81 20.73 -42.01
C ASP A 90 16.58 21.50 -42.64
N LEU A 91 16.36 22.80 -42.31
CA LEU A 91 15.46 23.80 -42.99
C LEU A 91 13.90 23.58 -42.96
N ALA A 92 13.00 24.54 -43.26
CA ALA A 92 12.95 26.01 -43.03
C ALA A 92 11.50 26.58 -43.25
N ALA A 93 11.26 27.84 -42.84
CA ALA A 93 9.98 28.56 -42.63
C ALA A 93 9.05 28.89 -43.84
N GLY A 94 7.82 29.36 -43.55
CA GLY A 94 6.92 30.05 -44.48
C GLY A 94 5.69 30.73 -43.82
N THR A 95 5.28 31.91 -44.32
CA THR A 95 4.10 32.72 -43.89
C THR A 95 3.42 33.35 -45.13
N PRO A 96 2.11 33.69 -45.11
CA PRO A 96 1.72 35.11 -45.01
C PRO A 96 0.36 35.41 -44.31
N LEU A 97 -0.13 36.66 -44.44
CA LEU A 97 -1.31 37.34 -43.85
C LEU A 97 -2.07 38.09 -45.02
N PRO A 98 -3.05 39.02 -44.83
CA PRO A 98 -4.13 39.26 -43.83
C PRO A 98 -5.53 39.62 -44.48
N LEU A 99 -6.44 40.24 -43.69
CA LEU A 99 -7.53 41.21 -44.01
C LEU A 99 -9.00 40.71 -44.12
N ASP A 100 -10.05 41.50 -43.84
CA ASP A 100 -10.32 42.58 -42.84
C ASP A 100 -11.84 42.96 -42.83
N ALA A 101 -12.31 43.65 -41.77
CA ALA A 101 -13.60 44.37 -41.61
C ALA A 101 -14.93 43.56 -41.67
N GLY A 102 -16.03 43.98 -41.01
CA GLY A 102 -16.26 45.17 -40.17
C GLY A 102 -17.53 45.02 -39.29
N ALA A 103 -17.91 46.08 -38.55
CA ALA A 103 -19.04 46.12 -37.61
C ALA A 103 -19.98 47.34 -37.87
N ASP A 104 -20.73 47.79 -36.85
CA ASP A 104 -21.74 48.88 -36.80
C ASP A 104 -23.19 48.43 -37.16
N ASP A 105 -24.30 48.98 -36.61
CA ASP A 105 -24.60 49.72 -35.36
C ASP A 105 -26.15 49.83 -35.17
N ASN A 106 -26.64 50.01 -33.94
CA ASN A 106 -28.00 50.49 -33.56
C ASN A 106 -29.24 49.65 -34.03
N THR A 107 -30.51 49.85 -33.59
CA THR A 107 -31.19 50.82 -32.69
C THR A 107 -32.18 50.17 -31.70
N LEU A 108 -32.33 50.82 -30.53
CA LEU A 108 -33.51 51.13 -29.68
C LEU A 108 -34.87 50.36 -29.74
N ALA A 109 -35.62 50.48 -28.65
CA ALA A 109 -36.83 49.73 -28.30
C ALA A 109 -38.18 50.47 -28.48
N ASP A 110 -39.25 49.67 -28.50
CA ASP A 110 -40.68 49.96 -28.22
C ASP A 110 -41.31 48.67 -27.62
N ALA A 111 -42.52 48.60 -27.04
CA ALA A 111 -43.21 49.44 -26.05
C ALA A 111 -44.56 48.75 -25.67
N ASP A 112 -44.77 48.43 -24.38
CA ASP A 112 -46.05 48.18 -23.66
C ASP A 112 -47.15 47.20 -24.15
N ALA A 113 -48.00 46.78 -23.19
CA ALA A 113 -49.40 46.29 -23.32
C ALA A 113 -49.69 44.93 -24.02
N ASP A 114 -50.77 44.19 -23.72
CA ASP A 114 -51.67 44.11 -22.53
C ASP A 114 -52.39 42.73 -22.51
N THR A 115 -53.02 42.41 -21.37
CA THR A 115 -53.96 41.34 -21.00
C THR A 115 -54.96 40.87 -22.07
N GLY A 116 -55.31 39.56 -22.10
CA GLY A 116 -56.53 39.09 -22.77
C GLY A 116 -56.72 37.56 -22.91
N ASP A 117 -57.78 37.04 -22.30
CA ASP A 117 -58.20 35.62 -22.20
C ASP A 117 -58.39 34.82 -23.52
N GLY A 118 -58.30 33.47 -23.47
CA GLY A 118 -58.51 32.60 -24.64
C GLY A 118 -58.69 31.08 -24.35
N GLU A 119 -59.93 30.67 -24.09
CA GLU A 119 -60.54 29.32 -24.14
C GLU A 119 -59.70 28.02 -24.22
N LYS A 120 -59.65 27.33 -23.06
CA LYS A 120 -59.89 25.89 -22.86
C LYS A 120 -60.40 25.05 -24.07
N LEU A 121 -59.60 24.07 -24.49
CA LEU A 121 -60.04 22.82 -25.15
C LEU A 121 -59.38 21.60 -24.48
N ALA A 122 -59.89 20.40 -24.74
CA ALA A 122 -59.44 19.16 -24.12
C ALA A 122 -59.29 18.02 -25.15
N ASP A 123 -58.24 17.21 -24.94
CA ASP A 123 -57.84 15.99 -25.66
C ASP A 123 -56.87 15.31 -24.67
N ASP A 124 -57.05 14.11 -24.11
CA ASP A 124 -57.70 12.85 -24.53
C ASP A 124 -56.93 12.01 -25.56
N SER A 125 -55.64 11.81 -25.29
CA SER A 125 -54.90 10.65 -25.79
C SER A 125 -53.93 10.14 -24.73
N ALA A 126 -54.21 8.97 -24.17
CA ALA A 126 -53.19 8.16 -23.50
C ALA A 126 -52.57 7.20 -24.51
N ASP A 127 -51.29 7.37 -24.81
CA ASP A 127 -50.49 6.41 -25.57
C ASP A 127 -49.56 5.68 -24.59
N PRO A 128 -49.42 4.34 -24.66
CA PRO A 128 -48.91 3.56 -23.55
C PRO A 128 -47.38 3.58 -23.46
N THR A 129 -46.87 3.30 -22.26
CA THR A 129 -45.45 3.05 -22.02
C THR A 129 -44.93 1.94 -22.95
N VAL A 130 -44.09 2.29 -23.91
CA VAL A 130 -43.31 1.30 -24.68
C VAL A 130 -42.19 0.78 -23.77
N GLU A 131 -42.53 -0.23 -22.99
CA GLU A 131 -41.58 -1.04 -22.24
C GLU A 131 -40.60 -1.68 -23.25
N PRO A 132 -39.27 -1.57 -23.06
CA PRO A 132 -38.32 -2.19 -23.98
C PRO A 132 -38.51 -3.71 -23.95
N PRO A 133 -38.47 -4.41 -25.10
CA PRO A 133 -38.73 -5.83 -25.14
C PRO A 133 -37.74 -6.58 -24.25
N ALA A 134 -38.28 -7.38 -23.32
CA ALA A 134 -37.49 -8.30 -22.52
C ALA A 134 -36.73 -9.28 -23.44
N PRO A 135 -35.55 -9.76 -23.03
CA PRO A 135 -34.82 -10.77 -23.81
C PRO A 135 -35.66 -12.04 -23.90
N GLU A 136 -36.15 -12.36 -25.11
CA GLU A 136 -36.94 -13.57 -25.37
C GLU A 136 -36.11 -14.84 -25.13
N ASP A 137 -36.78 -15.90 -24.65
CA ASP A 137 -36.13 -17.10 -24.11
C ASP A 137 -35.16 -17.79 -25.09
N ILE A 138 -33.85 -17.66 -24.83
CA ILE A 138 -32.90 -18.69 -25.23
C ILE A 138 -33.24 -19.94 -24.43
N ALA A 139 -33.68 -20.99 -25.13
CA ALA A 139 -34.30 -22.21 -24.60
C ALA A 139 -33.79 -22.63 -23.20
N ALA A 140 -34.60 -22.37 -22.17
CA ALA A 140 -34.26 -22.58 -20.77
C ALA A 140 -34.19 -24.06 -20.37
N GLY A 141 -33.11 -24.74 -20.78
CA GLY A 141 -32.83 -26.12 -20.43
C GLY A 141 -31.39 -26.53 -20.75
N GLN A 142 -30.65 -26.93 -19.69
CA GLN A 142 -29.30 -27.53 -19.76
C GLN A 142 -28.11 -26.61 -20.06
N ALA A 143 -28.23 -25.29 -19.94
CA ALA A 143 -27.05 -24.45 -19.78
C ALA A 143 -26.38 -24.72 -18.42
N GLU A 144 -25.11 -25.09 -18.38
CA GLU A 144 -24.36 -25.29 -17.14
C GLU A 144 -23.71 -23.97 -16.71
N HIS A 145 -23.98 -23.53 -15.47
CA HIS A 145 -23.49 -22.26 -14.93
C HIS A 145 -22.49 -22.52 -13.80
N GLU A 146 -21.23 -22.19 -14.02
CA GLU A 146 -20.13 -22.32 -13.08
C GLU A 146 -19.62 -20.95 -12.62
N VAL A 147 -19.17 -20.86 -11.37
CA VAL A 147 -18.43 -19.70 -10.85
C VAL A 147 -17.07 -20.20 -10.38
N VAL A 148 -16.03 -19.87 -11.12
CA VAL A 148 -14.65 -20.30 -10.86
C VAL A 148 -13.90 -19.17 -10.16
N SER A 149 -13.23 -19.47 -9.04
CA SER A 149 -12.31 -18.54 -8.39
C SER A 149 -10.88 -18.87 -8.78
N VAL A 150 -10.11 -17.86 -9.20
CA VAL A 150 -8.75 -18.02 -9.75
C VAL A 150 -7.77 -18.46 -8.66
N GLU A 151 -7.06 -19.56 -8.87
CA GLU A 151 -6.01 -20.07 -7.99
C GLU A 151 -4.58 -19.65 -8.42
N GLN A 152 -3.57 -20.03 -7.62
CA GLN A 152 -2.19 -19.62 -7.85
C GLN A 152 -1.49 -20.45 -8.93
N GLY A 153 -1.58 -19.99 -10.17
CA GLY A 153 -0.89 -20.58 -11.33
C GLY A 153 -1.75 -20.59 -12.59
N ASP A 154 -3.05 -20.35 -12.40
CA ASP A 154 -4.05 -20.35 -13.44
C ASP A 154 -3.81 -19.33 -14.54
N THR A 155 -4.42 -19.63 -15.67
CA THR A 155 -4.59 -18.72 -16.80
C THR A 155 -6.05 -18.80 -17.25
N LEU A 156 -6.57 -17.75 -17.88
CA LEU A 156 -7.91 -17.83 -18.47
C LEU A 156 -8.03 -19.01 -19.46
N MET A 157 -6.94 -19.32 -20.18
CA MET A 157 -6.85 -20.48 -21.07
C MET A 157 -7.04 -21.82 -20.35
N SER A 158 -6.38 -22.02 -19.19
CA SER A 158 -6.52 -23.27 -18.42
C SER A 158 -7.91 -23.38 -17.80
N ILE A 159 -8.39 -22.30 -17.15
CA ILE A 159 -9.74 -22.22 -16.55
C ILE A 159 -10.83 -22.62 -17.56
N LEU A 160 -10.82 -22.04 -18.76
CA LEU A 160 -11.80 -22.38 -19.79
C LEU A 160 -11.72 -23.84 -20.25
N THR A 161 -10.51 -24.39 -20.40
CA THR A 161 -10.35 -25.81 -20.79
C THR A 161 -10.63 -26.81 -19.66
N GLU A 162 -10.61 -26.35 -18.40
CA GLU A 162 -10.93 -27.18 -17.23
C GLU A 162 -12.44 -27.15 -16.91
N ALA A 163 -13.12 -26.03 -17.16
CA ALA A 163 -14.58 -25.94 -17.25
C ALA A 163 -15.16 -26.78 -18.42
N GLY A 164 -14.37 -27.02 -19.47
CA GLY A 164 -14.66 -28.03 -20.50
C GLY A 164 -14.78 -27.53 -21.94
N LEU A 165 -14.45 -26.26 -22.22
CA LEU A 165 -14.36 -25.77 -23.61
C LEU A 165 -13.25 -26.51 -24.38
N ASP A 166 -13.43 -26.64 -25.70
CA ASP A 166 -12.29 -26.96 -26.58
C ASP A 166 -11.21 -25.86 -26.53
N ARG A 167 -9.96 -26.26 -26.76
CA ARG A 167 -8.79 -25.38 -26.85
C ARG A 167 -8.85 -24.37 -27.98
N THR A 168 -9.55 -24.65 -29.08
CA THR A 168 -9.71 -23.71 -30.20
C THR A 168 -10.65 -22.58 -29.78
N GLU A 169 -11.79 -22.93 -29.20
CA GLU A 169 -12.79 -21.96 -28.70
C GLU A 169 -12.25 -21.17 -27.50
N ALA A 170 -11.61 -21.82 -26.53
CA ALA A 170 -10.99 -21.12 -25.40
C ALA A 170 -9.87 -20.16 -25.84
N TYR A 171 -9.17 -20.45 -26.95
CA TYR A 171 -8.19 -19.52 -27.54
C TYR A 171 -8.89 -18.34 -28.25
N GLU A 172 -9.97 -18.60 -29.00
CA GLU A 172 -10.80 -17.56 -29.63
C GLU A 172 -11.34 -16.58 -28.59
N VAL A 173 -11.91 -17.08 -27.49
CA VAL A 173 -12.38 -16.28 -26.34
C VAL A 173 -11.26 -15.42 -25.76
N VAL A 174 -10.07 -15.98 -25.57
CA VAL A 174 -8.89 -15.27 -25.02
C VAL A 174 -8.39 -14.15 -25.96
N GLU A 175 -8.45 -14.34 -27.28
CA GLU A 175 -8.02 -13.32 -28.26
C GLU A 175 -9.08 -12.24 -28.49
N ILE A 176 -10.38 -12.57 -28.52
CA ILE A 176 -11.49 -11.59 -28.64
C ILE A 176 -11.58 -10.72 -27.38
N LEU A 177 -11.32 -11.28 -26.19
CA LEU A 177 -11.26 -10.55 -24.93
C LEU A 177 -10.07 -9.57 -24.85
N ARG A 178 -8.95 -9.90 -25.51
CA ARG A 178 -7.64 -9.26 -25.37
C ARG A 178 -7.61 -7.72 -25.50
N PRO A 179 -8.42 -7.06 -26.38
CA PRO A 179 -8.43 -5.61 -26.50
C PRO A 179 -9.04 -4.90 -25.28
N LEU A 180 -9.91 -5.59 -24.52
CA LEU A 180 -10.60 -5.05 -23.36
C LEU A 180 -9.87 -5.41 -22.05
N PHE A 181 -9.39 -6.65 -21.94
CA PHE A 181 -8.68 -7.14 -20.77
C PHE A 181 -7.44 -7.94 -21.15
N ASN A 182 -6.28 -7.57 -20.60
CA ASN A 182 -5.05 -8.35 -20.70
C ASN A 182 -5.15 -9.59 -19.79
N PRO A 183 -5.17 -10.83 -20.33
CA PRO A 183 -5.41 -12.04 -19.52
C PRO A 183 -4.32 -12.34 -18.48
N ARG A 184 -3.19 -11.61 -18.47
CA ARG A 184 -2.15 -11.69 -17.45
C ARG A 184 -2.40 -10.84 -16.20
N ASP A 185 -3.39 -9.94 -16.23
CA ASP A 185 -3.74 -9.08 -15.10
C ASP A 185 -4.84 -9.70 -14.21
N LEU A 186 -5.26 -10.92 -14.54
CA LEU A 186 -6.15 -11.79 -13.77
C LEU A 186 -5.56 -12.08 -12.39
N ARG A 187 -6.38 -12.01 -11.33
CA ARG A 187 -5.90 -12.03 -9.94
C ARG A 187 -6.38 -13.26 -9.19
N VAL A 188 -5.51 -13.83 -8.35
CA VAL A 188 -5.89 -14.92 -7.42
C VAL A 188 -7.05 -14.45 -6.53
N GLY A 189 -8.11 -15.25 -6.45
CA GLY A 189 -9.36 -14.93 -5.74
C GLY A 189 -10.35 -14.06 -6.53
N GLN A 190 -10.08 -13.72 -7.79
CA GLN A 190 -11.07 -13.13 -8.69
C GLN A 190 -12.06 -14.22 -9.13
N GLU A 191 -13.34 -13.89 -9.24
CA GLU A 191 -14.39 -14.83 -9.66
C GLU A 191 -14.76 -14.61 -11.13
N LEU A 192 -14.95 -15.70 -11.87
CA LEU A 192 -15.40 -15.72 -13.26
C LEU A 192 -16.70 -16.52 -13.34
N THR A 193 -17.75 -15.89 -13.85
CA THR A 193 -18.98 -16.56 -14.27
C THR A 193 -18.73 -17.19 -15.64
N ILE A 194 -18.96 -18.50 -15.76
CA ILE A 194 -18.86 -19.25 -17.00
C ILE A 194 -20.20 -19.94 -17.23
N VAL A 195 -20.82 -19.71 -18.38
CA VAL A 195 -22.06 -20.36 -18.80
C VAL A 195 -21.81 -21.14 -20.07
N LEU A 196 -22.03 -22.45 -20.00
CA LEU A 196 -21.80 -23.38 -21.09
C LEU A 196 -23.12 -23.83 -21.70
N ALA A 197 -23.24 -23.72 -23.02
CA ALA A 197 -24.29 -24.37 -23.79
C ALA A 197 -23.95 -25.86 -23.97
N PRO A 198 -24.95 -26.76 -23.84
CA PRO A 198 -24.73 -28.18 -24.06
C PRO A 198 -24.38 -28.46 -25.53
N ALA A 199 -23.59 -29.49 -25.77
CA ALA A 199 -23.19 -29.90 -27.11
C ALA A 199 -24.41 -30.17 -27.99
N THR A 200 -24.42 -29.60 -29.20
CA THR A 200 -25.48 -29.81 -30.19
C THR A 200 -25.16 -30.97 -31.11
N ALA A 201 -26.16 -31.51 -31.81
CA ALA A 201 -25.95 -32.59 -32.79
C ALA A 201 -25.17 -32.15 -34.06
N ALA A 202 -24.67 -30.91 -34.12
CA ALA A 202 -23.79 -30.39 -35.15
C ALA A 202 -22.33 -30.24 -34.69
N ASP A 203 -22.00 -30.62 -33.45
CA ASP A 203 -20.66 -30.46 -32.86
C ASP A 203 -19.83 -31.75 -32.97
N ASP A 204 -18.80 -31.74 -33.82
CA ASP A 204 -17.97 -32.90 -34.19
C ASP A 204 -17.40 -33.71 -33.00
N GLU A 205 -17.12 -33.07 -31.86
CA GLU A 205 -16.54 -33.72 -30.67
C GLU A 205 -17.52 -33.88 -29.48
N ASN A 206 -18.79 -33.46 -29.62
CA ASN A 206 -19.77 -33.47 -28.53
C ASN A 206 -19.27 -32.74 -27.25
N LEU A 207 -18.50 -31.66 -27.42
CA LEU A 207 -18.03 -30.78 -26.34
C LEU A 207 -19.00 -29.61 -26.12
N PRO A 208 -19.13 -29.08 -24.89
CA PRO A 208 -19.92 -27.88 -24.63
C PRO A 208 -19.27 -26.64 -25.25
N ARG A 209 -20.09 -25.67 -25.64
CA ARG A 209 -19.66 -24.36 -26.15
C ARG A 209 -19.86 -23.28 -25.10
N LEU A 210 -19.09 -22.21 -25.13
CA LEU A 210 -19.36 -21.00 -24.36
C LEU A 210 -20.66 -20.35 -24.83
N ALA A 211 -21.56 -20.07 -23.89
CA ALA A 211 -22.66 -19.13 -24.04
C ALA A 211 -22.27 -17.75 -23.49
N GLU A 212 -21.69 -17.70 -22.28
CA GLU A 212 -21.18 -16.49 -21.64
C GLU A 212 -19.91 -16.75 -20.80
N LEU A 213 -18.97 -15.82 -20.85
CA LEU A 213 -17.93 -15.61 -19.84
C LEU A 213 -18.10 -14.18 -19.29
N ALA A 214 -18.19 -14.00 -17.98
CA ALA A 214 -18.29 -12.67 -17.37
C ALA A 214 -17.46 -12.54 -16.08
N PHE A 215 -16.74 -11.43 -15.92
CA PHE A 215 -16.02 -11.14 -14.68
C PHE A 215 -15.77 -9.63 -14.49
N ASP A 216 -15.64 -9.21 -13.24
CA ASP A 216 -15.38 -7.82 -12.89
C ASP A 216 -13.86 -7.54 -12.88
N THR A 217 -13.45 -6.48 -13.57
CA THR A 217 -12.03 -6.08 -13.72
C THR A 217 -11.63 -4.96 -12.75
N ASP A 218 -12.62 -4.17 -12.36
CA ASP A 218 -12.64 -3.10 -11.37
C ASP A 218 -14.10 -2.95 -10.93
N VAL A 219 -14.39 -2.21 -9.85
CA VAL A 219 -15.73 -2.17 -9.24
C VAL A 219 -16.82 -1.57 -10.15
N ASP A 220 -16.40 -0.93 -11.24
CA ASP A 220 -17.18 -0.16 -12.20
C ASP A 220 -17.12 -0.74 -13.62
N ARG A 221 -16.38 -1.83 -13.83
CA ARG A 221 -16.01 -2.34 -15.15
C ARG A 221 -16.06 -3.86 -15.20
N ARG A 222 -17.19 -4.38 -15.66
CA ARG A 222 -17.39 -5.81 -15.97
C ARG A 222 -17.02 -6.05 -17.42
N VAL A 223 -16.32 -7.15 -17.70
CA VAL A 223 -16.07 -7.57 -19.08
C VAL A 223 -16.81 -8.88 -19.32
N ARG A 224 -17.55 -8.92 -20.44
CA ARG A 224 -18.36 -10.07 -20.86
C ARG A 224 -17.91 -10.52 -22.25
N VAL A 225 -17.87 -11.83 -22.46
CA VAL A 225 -17.82 -12.47 -23.79
C VAL A 225 -19.11 -13.27 -23.94
N THR A 226 -19.88 -13.04 -25.00
CA THR A 226 -21.15 -13.73 -25.27
C THR A 226 -21.15 -14.38 -26.64
N ARG A 227 -21.90 -15.46 -26.79
CA ARG A 227 -22.23 -16.04 -28.09
C ARG A 227 -23.57 -15.48 -28.59
N GLY A 228 -23.55 -14.88 -29.77
CA GLY A 228 -24.74 -14.34 -30.45
C GLY A 228 -25.65 -15.43 -31.00
N THR A 229 -26.87 -15.06 -31.39
CA THR A 229 -27.84 -15.95 -32.06
C THR A 229 -27.43 -16.34 -33.49
N ASP A 230 -26.47 -15.63 -34.06
CA ASP A 230 -25.76 -15.99 -35.29
C ASP A 230 -24.61 -17.00 -35.07
N GLY A 231 -24.35 -17.36 -33.81
CA GLY A 231 -23.30 -18.26 -33.38
C GLY A 231 -21.92 -17.62 -33.23
N GLN A 232 -21.74 -16.32 -33.46
CA GLN A 232 -20.44 -15.65 -33.32
C GLN A 232 -20.13 -15.30 -31.86
N LEU A 233 -18.86 -15.24 -31.49
CA LEU A 233 -18.42 -14.69 -30.19
C LEU A 233 -18.18 -13.19 -30.30
N SER A 234 -18.63 -12.44 -29.30
CA SER A 234 -18.38 -11.01 -29.14
C SER A 234 -17.95 -10.69 -27.71
N ALA A 235 -17.14 -9.65 -27.52
CA ALA A 235 -16.76 -9.18 -26.18
C ALA A 235 -17.10 -7.69 -26.00
N ALA A 236 -17.56 -7.34 -24.79
CA ALA A 236 -17.95 -6.00 -24.40
C ALA A 236 -17.45 -5.65 -23.00
N GLU A 237 -17.15 -4.37 -22.78
CA GLU A 237 -16.85 -3.81 -21.46
C GLU A 237 -18.09 -3.04 -20.98
N GLU A 238 -18.79 -3.60 -20.01
CA GLU A 238 -19.91 -2.97 -19.31
C GLU A 238 -19.36 -2.01 -18.26
N ARG A 239 -19.74 -0.72 -18.36
CA ARG A 239 -19.35 0.32 -17.40
C ARG A 239 -20.53 0.79 -16.59
N THR A 240 -20.40 0.76 -15.26
CA THR A 240 -21.32 1.42 -14.35
C THR A 240 -20.94 2.90 -14.25
N GLU A 241 -21.90 3.81 -14.45
CA GLU A 241 -21.65 5.23 -14.22
C GLU A 241 -21.49 5.50 -12.71
N LEU A 242 -20.24 5.74 -12.30
CA LEU A 242 -19.91 6.13 -10.94
C LEU A 242 -20.07 7.63 -10.73
N THR A 243 -20.87 8.03 -9.74
CA THR A 243 -20.85 9.40 -9.22
C THR A 243 -19.70 9.55 -8.22
N VAL A 244 -19.00 10.68 -8.27
CA VAL A 244 -17.93 11.00 -7.31
C VAL A 244 -18.46 11.98 -6.27
N ALA A 245 -18.77 11.47 -5.08
CA ALA A 245 -19.14 12.28 -3.93
C ALA A 245 -17.91 12.59 -3.06
N LEU A 246 -17.94 13.72 -2.36
CA LEU A 246 -16.91 14.05 -1.36
C LEU A 246 -17.34 13.60 0.02
N THR A 247 -16.37 13.09 0.79
CA THR A 247 -16.57 12.56 2.13
C THR A 247 -15.62 13.24 3.09
N ARG A 248 -16.19 13.95 4.08
CA ARG A 248 -15.45 14.55 5.18
C ARG A 248 -15.52 13.64 6.41
N VAL A 249 -14.40 13.07 6.84
CA VAL A 249 -14.32 12.24 8.05
C VAL A 249 -13.53 12.99 9.13
N ILE A 250 -14.00 12.95 10.36
CA ILE A 250 -13.29 13.46 11.54
C ILE A 250 -13.28 12.35 12.59
N GLY A 251 -12.18 12.20 13.32
CA GLY A 251 -12.09 11.28 14.45
C GLY A 251 -11.08 11.70 15.50
N THR A 252 -11.35 11.32 16.74
CA THR A 252 -10.41 11.37 17.86
C THR A 252 -9.53 10.12 17.83
N ILE A 253 -8.27 10.24 18.21
CA ILE A 253 -7.32 9.14 18.32
C ILE A 253 -7.25 8.71 19.80
N ASP A 254 -7.79 7.55 20.13
CA ASP A 254 -7.79 7.05 21.52
C ASP A 254 -6.64 6.07 21.80
N ASP A 255 -6.23 5.34 20.76
CA ASP A 255 -5.37 4.15 20.85
C ASP A 255 -4.28 4.10 19.75
N SER A 256 -4.69 4.19 18.49
CA SER A 256 -3.82 4.31 17.33
C SER A 256 -4.60 4.92 16.17
N LEU A 257 -3.93 5.68 15.30
CA LEU A 257 -4.60 6.27 14.13
C LEU A 257 -5.27 5.19 13.26
N PHE A 258 -4.69 4.00 13.12
CA PHE A 258 -5.30 2.93 12.31
C PHE A 258 -6.64 2.43 12.89
N ALA A 259 -6.69 2.12 14.19
CA ALA A 259 -7.92 1.66 14.84
C ALA A 259 -8.97 2.78 14.96
N SER A 260 -8.53 4.00 15.27
CA SER A 260 -9.41 5.18 15.39
C SER A 260 -9.98 5.63 14.03
N ALA A 261 -9.20 5.57 12.95
CA ALA A 261 -9.68 5.78 11.58
C ALA A 261 -10.69 4.72 11.14
N GLY A 262 -10.44 3.45 11.49
CA GLY A 262 -11.40 2.36 11.28
C GLY A 262 -12.72 2.60 12.03
N ARG A 263 -12.67 3.04 13.30
CA ARG A 263 -13.87 3.45 14.07
C ARG A 263 -14.61 4.63 13.43
N ALA A 264 -13.92 5.55 12.77
CA ALA A 264 -14.53 6.66 12.03
C ALA A 264 -15.09 6.27 10.64
N GLY A 265 -14.94 5.01 10.22
CA GLY A 265 -15.48 4.49 8.95
C GLY A 265 -14.50 4.54 7.76
N LEU A 266 -13.21 4.83 7.98
CA LEU A 266 -12.20 4.81 6.91
C LEU A 266 -11.72 3.37 6.64
N PRO A 267 -11.72 2.91 5.37
CA PRO A 267 -11.26 1.57 5.03
C PRO A 267 -9.74 1.44 5.21
N PRO A 268 -9.20 0.22 5.44
CA PRO A 268 -7.77 -0.01 5.64
C PRO A 268 -6.83 0.61 4.59
N ALA A 269 -7.25 0.68 3.32
CA ALA A 269 -6.47 1.26 2.23
C ALA A 269 -6.27 2.77 2.38
N VAL A 270 -7.35 3.53 2.60
CA VAL A 270 -7.34 4.99 2.81
C VAL A 270 -6.63 5.32 4.14
N THR A 271 -6.89 4.56 5.19
CA THR A 271 -6.22 4.68 6.49
C THR A 271 -4.71 4.47 6.37
N ALA A 272 -4.27 3.47 5.60
CA ALA A 272 -2.84 3.27 5.32
C ALA A 272 -2.24 4.39 4.47
N GLU A 273 -3.03 5.08 3.63
CA GLU A 273 -2.56 6.26 2.89
C GLU A 273 -2.38 7.48 3.78
N LEU A 274 -3.37 7.78 4.61
CA LEU A 274 -3.30 8.84 5.62
C LEU A 274 -2.05 8.69 6.50
N ILE A 275 -1.73 7.46 6.93
CA ILE A 275 -0.49 7.15 7.66
C ILE A 275 0.74 7.48 6.79
N ARG A 276 0.83 6.96 5.55
CA ARG A 276 1.95 7.25 4.63
C ARG A 276 2.16 8.75 4.39
N MET A 277 1.08 9.53 4.30
CA MET A 277 1.11 10.98 4.08
C MET A 277 1.73 11.75 5.25
N PHE A 278 1.54 11.30 6.49
CA PHE A 278 2.04 11.98 7.68
C PHE A 278 3.38 11.44 8.24
N SER A 279 3.87 10.27 7.83
CA SER A 279 5.16 9.67 8.28
C SER A 279 6.43 10.55 8.09
N TYR A 280 6.33 11.64 7.34
CA TYR A 280 7.41 12.63 7.13
C TYR A 280 7.46 13.71 8.24
N ASP A 281 6.34 13.98 8.90
CA ASP A 281 6.17 15.04 9.91
C ASP A 281 5.84 14.47 11.30
N VAL A 282 5.13 13.34 11.33
CA VAL A 282 4.64 12.68 12.53
C VAL A 282 5.33 11.33 12.73
N ASP A 283 5.74 11.03 13.97
CA ASP A 283 5.95 9.68 14.44
C ASP A 283 4.73 9.21 15.24
N PHE A 284 3.92 8.34 14.64
CA PHE A 284 2.66 7.85 15.20
C PHE A 284 2.80 7.09 16.54
N GLN A 285 4.02 6.80 16.99
CA GLN A 285 4.30 6.10 18.25
C GLN A 285 4.84 7.02 19.36
N ARG A 286 5.08 8.30 19.05
CA ARG A 286 5.66 9.29 19.99
C ARG A 286 4.94 10.61 19.98
N ASP A 287 4.56 11.07 18.80
CA ASP A 287 4.04 12.40 18.55
C ASP A 287 2.49 12.41 18.61
N ILE A 288 1.85 11.22 18.66
CA ILE A 288 0.42 11.02 18.99
C ILE A 288 0.22 10.77 20.48
N GLN A 289 -0.85 11.34 21.04
CA GLN A 289 -1.41 11.07 22.37
C GLN A 289 -2.92 10.75 22.29
N PRO A 290 -3.48 10.02 23.27
CA PRO A 290 -4.93 9.85 23.40
C PRO A 290 -5.63 11.22 23.53
N GLY A 291 -6.61 11.47 22.66
CA GLY A 291 -7.31 12.75 22.55
C GLY A 291 -6.86 13.65 21.40
N ASP A 292 -5.78 13.31 20.68
CA ASP A 292 -5.43 13.96 19.40
C ASP A 292 -6.52 13.73 18.35
N HIS A 293 -6.55 14.52 17.27
CA HIS A 293 -7.60 14.45 16.25
C HIS A 293 -7.04 14.30 14.84
N PHE A 294 -7.84 13.72 13.94
CA PHE A 294 -7.61 13.77 12.50
C PHE A 294 -8.88 14.22 11.76
N GLU A 295 -8.67 14.85 10.60
CA GLU A 295 -9.72 15.28 9.67
C GLU A 295 -9.27 14.94 8.25
N LEU A 296 -10.20 14.46 7.41
CA LEU A 296 -9.94 13.99 6.05
C LEU A 296 -11.05 14.51 5.12
N LEU A 297 -10.69 14.97 3.92
CA LEU A 297 -11.61 15.06 2.78
C LEU A 297 -11.12 14.10 1.70
N VAL A 298 -11.94 13.13 1.34
CA VAL A 298 -11.62 12.06 0.39
C VAL A 298 -12.77 11.83 -0.57
N GLU A 299 -12.45 11.50 -1.81
CA GLU A 299 -13.43 11.14 -2.83
C GLU A 299 -14.02 9.75 -2.57
N ARG A 300 -15.28 9.58 -2.95
CA ARG A 300 -16.02 8.32 -2.85
C ARG A 300 -16.79 8.09 -4.13
N HIS A 301 -16.56 6.94 -4.75
CA HIS A 301 -17.25 6.50 -5.95
C HIS A 301 -18.48 5.70 -5.55
N GLN A 302 -19.65 6.16 -6.00
CA GLN A 302 -20.94 5.56 -5.69
C GLN A 302 -21.68 5.16 -6.97
N ASP A 303 -22.40 4.05 -6.92
CA ASP A 303 -23.37 3.68 -7.95
C ASP A 303 -24.61 4.61 -7.92
N PRO A 304 -25.55 4.50 -8.88
CA PRO A 304 -26.79 5.28 -8.87
C PRO A 304 -27.68 5.07 -7.63
N ASP A 305 -27.53 3.95 -6.91
CA ASP A 305 -28.23 3.68 -5.64
C ASP A 305 -27.54 4.32 -4.41
N GLY A 306 -26.42 5.02 -4.63
CA GLY A 306 -25.61 5.62 -3.56
C GLY A 306 -24.76 4.61 -2.77
N ARG A 307 -24.65 3.35 -3.20
CA ARG A 307 -23.78 2.35 -2.56
C ARG A 307 -22.32 2.68 -2.86
N THR A 308 -21.49 2.59 -1.82
CA THR A 308 -20.05 2.88 -1.92
C THR A 308 -19.32 1.72 -2.58
N LEU A 309 -18.91 1.89 -3.85
CA LEU A 309 -18.15 0.86 -4.55
C LEU A 309 -16.63 1.03 -4.36
N LYS A 310 -16.13 2.27 -4.29
CA LYS A 310 -14.68 2.56 -4.23
C LYS A 310 -14.40 3.92 -3.58
N TRP A 311 -13.19 4.08 -3.07
CA TRP A 311 -12.69 5.35 -2.53
C TRP A 311 -11.66 5.90 -3.51
N GLY A 312 -11.74 7.21 -3.78
CA GLY A 312 -10.88 7.93 -4.72
C GLY A 312 -9.73 8.64 -4.02
N ASP A 313 -9.32 9.79 -4.55
CA ASP A 313 -8.19 10.54 -4.00
C ASP A 313 -8.51 11.21 -2.65
N ILE A 314 -7.53 11.21 -1.74
CA ILE A 314 -7.54 12.12 -0.58
C ILE A 314 -7.24 13.53 -1.07
N LEU A 315 -8.17 14.47 -0.91
CA LEU A 315 -8.00 15.87 -1.30
C LEU A 315 -7.37 16.72 -0.20
N TYR A 316 -7.75 16.45 1.05
CA TYR A 316 -7.26 17.13 2.25
C TYR A 316 -7.05 16.11 3.36
N ALA A 317 -6.02 16.32 4.16
CA ALA A 317 -5.91 15.69 5.47
C ALA A 317 -5.35 16.69 6.48
N LYS A 318 -5.69 16.52 7.74
CA LYS A 318 -5.10 17.24 8.87
C LYS A 318 -4.97 16.29 10.05
N MET A 319 -3.87 16.42 10.77
CA MET A 319 -3.74 15.91 12.13
C MET A 319 -3.61 17.10 13.09
N ILE A 320 -4.20 16.97 14.27
CA ILE A 320 -4.09 17.93 15.38
C ILE A 320 -3.41 17.20 16.52
N LEU A 321 -2.15 17.54 16.79
CA LEU A 321 -1.28 16.83 17.73
C LEU A 321 -0.95 17.72 18.92
N SER A 322 -1.50 17.42 20.10
CA SER A 322 -1.36 18.23 21.32
C SER A 322 -1.70 19.73 21.12
N GLY A 323 -2.53 20.05 20.11
CA GLY A 323 -2.92 21.41 19.72
C GLY A 323 -2.17 21.98 18.50
N ASP A 324 -1.12 21.33 17.99
CA ASP A 324 -0.44 21.74 16.75
C ASP A 324 -1.19 21.20 15.51
N ASP A 325 -1.66 22.13 14.67
CA ASP A 325 -2.40 21.85 13.44
C ASP A 325 -1.45 21.51 12.27
N LEU A 326 -1.58 20.31 11.71
CA LEU A 326 -0.80 19.82 10.55
C LEU A 326 -1.70 19.57 9.32
N PRO A 327 -2.27 20.61 8.67
CA PRO A 327 -3.08 20.46 7.46
C PRO A 327 -2.23 20.30 6.19
N ILE A 328 -2.65 19.39 5.31
CA ILE A 328 -1.97 19.04 4.05
C ILE A 328 -2.99 18.87 2.91
N TYR A 329 -2.63 19.35 1.72
CA TYR A 329 -3.53 19.52 0.57
C TYR A 329 -2.98 18.81 -0.66
N ARG A 330 -3.81 18.07 -1.41
CA ARG A 330 -3.42 17.44 -2.67
C ARG A 330 -3.32 18.47 -3.79
N HIS A 331 -2.21 18.43 -4.53
CA HIS A 331 -1.99 19.30 -5.68
C HIS A 331 -1.14 18.58 -6.75
N ILE A 332 -1.32 18.97 -8.01
CA ILE A 332 -0.59 18.47 -9.17
C ILE A 332 0.25 19.64 -9.72
N PRO A 333 1.56 19.74 -9.37
CA PRO A 333 2.39 20.87 -9.74
C PRO A 333 3.08 20.69 -11.11
N GLY A 334 2.66 21.48 -12.10
CA GLY A 334 3.27 21.52 -13.44
C GLY A 334 2.79 20.41 -14.38
N ASP A 335 3.41 20.35 -15.56
CA ASP A 335 2.93 19.54 -16.68
C ASP A 335 3.20 18.03 -16.54
N ASP A 336 4.06 17.63 -15.60
CA ASP A 336 4.39 16.22 -15.29
C ASP A 336 3.19 15.40 -14.77
N LYS A 337 2.10 16.08 -14.36
CA LYS A 337 0.84 15.50 -13.86
C LYS A 337 0.92 14.57 -12.64
N ILE A 338 2.08 14.49 -11.96
CA ILE A 338 2.24 13.69 -10.74
C ILE A 338 1.61 14.42 -9.54
N PRO A 339 0.65 13.80 -8.81
CA PRO A 339 0.12 14.38 -7.57
C PRO A 339 1.11 14.28 -6.40
N ASP A 340 1.09 15.31 -5.56
CA ASP A 340 1.81 15.34 -4.29
C ASP A 340 1.03 16.16 -3.25
N PHE A 341 1.41 16.06 -1.98
CA PHE A 341 0.74 16.75 -0.86
C PHE A 341 1.61 17.89 -0.32
N PHE A 342 0.98 19.04 -0.02
CA PHE A 342 1.66 20.27 0.39
C PHE A 342 1.02 20.87 1.64
N ASN A 343 1.83 21.45 2.52
CA ASN A 343 1.36 22.25 3.64
C ASN A 343 0.85 23.65 3.17
N PRO A 344 0.25 24.49 4.03
CA PRO A 344 -0.29 25.80 3.63
C PRO A 344 0.74 26.81 3.08
N LYS A 345 2.04 26.51 3.18
CA LYS A 345 3.16 27.35 2.71
C LYS A 345 3.68 26.91 1.33
N GLY A 346 3.00 25.94 0.69
CA GLY A 346 3.43 25.35 -0.58
C GLY A 346 4.67 24.47 -0.46
N GLU A 347 4.94 23.92 0.73
CA GLU A 347 6.07 23.02 0.98
C GLU A 347 5.57 21.56 0.92
N SER A 348 6.20 20.73 0.09
CA SER A 348 5.83 19.32 -0.05
C SER A 348 6.07 18.56 1.25
N VAL A 349 5.10 17.77 1.66
CA VAL A 349 5.21 16.87 2.82
C VAL A 349 6.23 15.76 2.56
N ARG A 350 6.46 15.42 1.28
CA ARG A 350 7.38 14.37 0.85
C ARG A 350 8.82 14.82 1.08
N LYS A 351 9.34 14.49 2.25
CA LYS A 351 10.73 14.77 2.64
C LYS A 351 11.65 13.67 2.14
N ALA A 352 12.90 14.06 1.91
CA ALA A 352 13.98 13.13 1.51
C ALA A 352 14.17 11.95 2.49
N LEU A 353 13.71 12.07 3.74
CA LEU A 353 13.75 11.01 4.76
C LEU A 353 12.47 10.99 5.62
N LEU A 354 11.99 9.78 5.93
CA LEU A 354 10.99 9.47 6.95
C LEU A 354 11.58 9.70 8.35
N ARG A 355 10.74 10.05 9.33
CA ARG A 355 11.17 10.23 10.73
C ARG A 355 11.61 8.93 11.39
N THR A 356 10.83 7.86 11.15
CA THR A 356 10.98 6.56 11.81
C THR A 356 10.85 5.44 10.78
N PRO A 357 11.93 4.72 10.44
CA PRO A 357 11.97 3.74 9.34
C PRO A 357 11.62 2.31 9.79
N ILE A 358 10.73 2.18 10.78
CA ILE A 358 10.38 0.92 11.42
C ILE A 358 9.02 1.05 12.12
N ASP A 359 8.11 0.10 11.87
CA ASP A 359 6.79 0.08 12.49
C ASP A 359 6.82 -0.66 13.84
N GLY A 360 6.02 -0.19 14.80
CA GLY A 360 5.81 -0.88 16.09
C GLY A 360 7.01 -0.87 17.05
N ALA A 361 7.93 0.08 16.93
CA ALA A 361 9.18 0.12 17.66
C ALA A 361 9.33 1.36 18.57
N ARG A 362 9.56 1.13 19.87
CA ARG A 362 9.77 2.23 20.84
C ARG A 362 11.22 2.71 20.85
N ILE A 363 11.47 4.01 20.99
CA ILE A 363 12.82 4.50 21.27
C ILE A 363 13.27 3.96 22.64
N SER A 364 14.40 3.26 22.63
CA SER A 364 15.09 2.73 23.81
C SER A 364 16.37 3.50 24.15
N SER A 365 16.93 4.24 23.19
CA SER A 365 17.94 5.28 23.42
C SER A 365 17.91 6.34 22.32
N GLY A 366 17.91 7.61 22.72
CA GLY A 366 18.19 8.73 21.81
C GLY A 366 19.68 8.87 21.46
N PHE A 367 19.98 9.86 20.62
CA PHE A 367 21.33 10.29 20.24
C PHE A 367 21.99 11.13 21.34
N GLY A 368 23.33 11.07 21.48
CA GLY A 368 24.08 11.89 22.44
C GLY A 368 24.97 11.11 23.42
N MET A 369 25.62 11.82 24.34
CA MET A 369 26.49 11.22 25.36
C MET A 369 25.66 10.49 26.43
N ARG A 370 25.85 9.17 26.56
CA ARG A 370 25.17 8.35 27.59
C ARG A 370 26.14 7.41 28.29
N ARG A 371 25.89 7.09 29.57
CA ARG A 371 26.65 6.08 30.32
C ARG A 371 26.44 4.72 29.64
N HIS A 372 27.52 4.11 29.18
CA HIS A 372 27.44 2.92 28.33
C HIS A 372 27.18 1.67 29.18
N PRO A 373 26.07 0.93 28.98
CA PRO A 373 25.61 -0.10 29.93
C PRO A 373 26.61 -1.24 30.14
N VAL A 374 27.40 -1.58 29.12
CA VAL A 374 28.42 -2.66 29.16
C VAL A 374 29.86 -2.14 29.40
N LEU A 375 30.08 -0.82 29.53
CA LEU A 375 31.44 -0.24 29.66
C LEU A 375 31.59 0.75 30.83
N GLY A 376 30.52 1.10 31.54
CA GLY A 376 30.57 1.92 32.76
C GLY A 376 30.82 3.42 32.56
N TYR A 377 31.55 3.83 31.52
CA TYR A 377 31.85 5.23 31.19
C TYR A 377 30.88 5.84 30.14
N SER A 378 30.84 7.16 30.05
CA SER A 378 29.99 7.89 29.09
C SER A 378 30.55 7.80 27.67
N LYS A 379 29.75 7.27 26.73
CA LYS A 379 30.09 7.13 25.31
C LYS A 379 29.08 7.88 24.44
N MET A 380 29.58 8.48 23.36
CA MET A 380 28.73 9.12 22.36
C MET A 380 27.89 8.06 21.63
N HIS A 381 26.58 8.25 21.65
CA HIS A 381 25.63 7.50 20.86
C HIS A 381 25.33 8.23 19.56
N LYS A 382 25.63 7.57 18.44
CA LYS A 382 25.66 8.17 17.09
C LYS A 382 24.38 7.99 16.27
N GLY A 383 23.35 7.41 16.88
CA GLY A 383 22.06 7.12 16.27
C GLY A 383 20.95 7.04 17.31
N ILE A 384 19.85 6.40 16.95
CA ILE A 384 18.69 6.12 17.80
C ILE A 384 18.45 4.61 17.82
N ASP A 385 18.20 4.05 19.00
CA ASP A 385 17.92 2.63 19.20
C ASP A 385 16.40 2.41 19.29
N PHE A 386 15.79 1.87 18.24
CA PHE A 386 14.38 1.50 18.19
C PHE A 386 14.21 0.03 18.60
N ALA A 387 13.71 -0.22 19.82
CA ALA A 387 13.49 -1.57 20.33
C ALA A 387 12.21 -2.19 19.74
N ALA A 388 12.38 -3.35 19.12
CA ALA A 388 11.33 -4.12 18.43
C ALA A 388 11.70 -5.61 18.38
N PRO A 389 10.73 -6.52 18.21
CA PRO A 389 10.98 -7.95 18.06
C PRO A 389 11.99 -8.29 16.94
N THR A 390 12.79 -9.35 17.14
CA THR A 390 13.60 -9.92 16.05
C THR A 390 12.69 -10.36 14.92
N GLY A 391 12.92 -9.82 13.72
CA GLY A 391 12.11 -10.10 12.53
C GLY A 391 11.14 -8.99 12.13
N THR A 392 10.95 -7.93 12.93
CA THR A 392 10.21 -6.73 12.49
C THR A 392 10.83 -6.13 11.22
N PRO A 393 10.06 -5.77 10.17
CA PRO A 393 10.57 -5.12 8.98
C PRO A 393 11.28 -3.79 9.28
N ILE A 394 12.36 -3.52 8.54
CA ILE A 394 13.05 -2.23 8.54
C ILE A 394 12.91 -1.66 7.14
N LEU A 395 12.47 -0.41 7.04
CA LEU A 395 12.17 0.28 5.80
C LEU A 395 13.34 1.18 5.38
N ALA A 396 13.48 1.47 4.09
CA ALA A 396 14.32 2.57 3.63
C ALA A 396 13.67 3.89 4.02
N ALA A 397 14.36 4.70 4.83
CA ALA A 397 13.90 6.02 5.23
C ALA A 397 13.69 6.97 4.05
N GLY A 398 14.34 6.76 2.90
CA GLY A 398 14.19 7.60 1.71
C GLY A 398 14.62 6.89 0.44
N ASP A 399 14.20 7.43 -0.70
CA ASP A 399 14.69 7.02 -2.02
C ASP A 399 16.22 7.12 -2.07
N GLY A 400 16.89 6.14 -2.65
CA GLY A 400 18.35 6.14 -2.68
C GLY A 400 18.99 4.91 -3.28
N THR A 401 20.29 4.78 -3.05
CA THR A 401 21.10 3.64 -3.48
C THR A 401 21.83 3.05 -2.28
N VAL A 402 21.74 1.73 -2.10
CA VAL A 402 22.51 0.98 -1.10
C VAL A 402 24.00 1.15 -1.40
N ASP A 403 24.74 1.82 -0.52
CA ASP A 403 26.17 2.08 -0.70
C ASP A 403 27.03 1.07 0.09
N LYS A 404 26.49 0.51 1.18
CA LYS A 404 27.07 -0.61 1.93
C LYS A 404 25.99 -1.56 2.40
N ILE A 405 26.26 -2.86 2.33
CA ILE A 405 25.44 -3.93 2.91
C ILE A 405 26.35 -5.11 3.26
N GLY A 406 26.23 -5.63 4.49
CA GLY A 406 27.11 -6.71 4.98
C GLY A 406 27.35 -6.65 6.50
N ARG A 407 28.40 -7.33 6.98
CA ARG A 407 28.79 -7.27 8.41
C ARG A 407 29.77 -6.12 8.66
N ALA A 408 29.48 -5.26 9.65
CA ALA A 408 30.22 -4.04 9.96
C ALA A 408 30.64 -3.98 11.45
N GLY A 409 31.43 -4.96 11.89
CA GLY A 409 32.01 -4.98 13.25
C GLY A 409 30.96 -4.90 14.35
N SER A 410 31.04 -3.88 15.21
CA SER A 410 30.10 -3.69 16.33
C SER A 410 28.66 -3.45 15.90
N TYR A 411 28.41 -2.92 14.69
CA TYR A 411 27.06 -2.71 14.16
C TYR A 411 26.39 -4.01 13.67
N GLY A 412 27.09 -5.15 13.68
CA GLY A 412 26.52 -6.43 13.25
C GLY A 412 26.26 -6.47 11.75
N ASN A 413 25.10 -6.99 11.35
CA ASN A 413 24.60 -6.82 9.99
C ASN A 413 24.12 -5.37 9.81
N TYR A 414 24.59 -4.75 8.74
CA TYR A 414 24.53 -3.32 8.50
C TYR A 414 24.10 -3.03 7.06
N ILE A 415 23.23 -2.05 6.88
CA ILE A 415 22.93 -1.41 5.60
C ILE A 415 23.25 0.08 5.74
N ARG A 416 23.80 0.69 4.70
CA ARG A 416 23.78 2.14 4.52
C ARG A 416 23.28 2.49 3.12
N ILE A 417 22.43 3.51 3.06
CA ILE A 417 21.80 4.03 1.84
C ILE A 417 22.25 5.47 1.67
N ARG A 418 22.67 5.83 0.46
CA ARG A 418 22.95 7.21 0.05
C ARG A 418 21.74 7.77 -0.69
N HIS A 419 21.32 8.97 -0.30
CA HIS A 419 20.13 9.65 -0.85
C HIS A 419 20.55 10.76 -1.82
N ASP A 420 20.01 11.98 -1.66
CA ASP A 420 20.18 13.20 -2.47
C ASP A 420 21.60 13.81 -2.52
N GLY A 421 22.64 13.00 -2.29
CA GLY A 421 24.03 13.43 -2.20
C GLY A 421 24.40 14.13 -0.89
N ARG A 422 23.44 14.73 -0.18
CA ARG A 422 23.66 15.43 1.10
C ARG A 422 23.50 14.50 2.30
N TYR A 423 22.54 13.59 2.24
CA TYR A 423 22.24 12.64 3.30
C TYR A 423 22.58 11.17 2.97
N SER A 424 22.88 10.40 4.01
CA SER A 424 22.90 8.94 3.99
C SER A 424 22.30 8.41 5.28
N THR A 425 21.59 7.29 5.23
CA THR A 425 21.01 6.63 6.41
C THR A 425 21.63 5.27 6.63
N ALA A 426 21.82 4.89 7.90
CA ALA A 426 22.43 3.62 8.27
C ALA A 426 21.55 2.85 9.26
N TYR A 427 21.55 1.52 9.11
CA TYR A 427 20.66 0.59 9.78
C TYR A 427 21.52 -0.58 10.28
N ALA A 428 21.47 -0.86 11.58
CA ALA A 428 22.38 -1.79 12.25
C ALA A 428 21.65 -2.79 13.16
N HIS A 429 22.40 -3.83 13.55
CA HIS A 429 21.97 -4.99 14.36
C HIS A 429 20.98 -5.95 13.70
N LEU A 430 20.73 -5.79 12.39
CA LEU A 430 19.77 -6.59 11.60
C LEU A 430 19.93 -8.12 11.82
N SER A 431 18.83 -8.86 11.82
CA SER A 431 18.88 -10.33 11.77
C SER A 431 19.26 -10.81 10.36
N ARG A 432 18.60 -10.25 9.34
CA ARG A 432 18.81 -10.56 7.91
C ARG A 432 18.50 -9.35 7.04
N PHE A 433 19.04 -9.34 5.82
CA PHE A 433 18.70 -8.37 4.78
C PHE A 433 17.45 -8.80 3.99
N ALA A 434 16.84 -7.90 3.24
CA ALA A 434 15.84 -8.26 2.23
C ALA A 434 16.49 -8.98 1.04
N LYS A 435 15.73 -9.87 0.37
CA LYS A 435 16.22 -10.63 -0.79
C LYS A 435 16.61 -9.68 -1.93
N GLY A 436 17.70 -10.00 -2.64
CA GLY A 436 18.15 -9.28 -3.84
C GLY A 436 18.89 -7.95 -3.61
N LEU A 437 19.00 -7.45 -2.39
CA LEU A 437 19.78 -6.23 -2.11
C LEU A 437 21.29 -6.49 -2.10
N LYS A 438 22.03 -5.60 -2.78
CA LYS A 438 23.49 -5.59 -2.92
C LYS A 438 23.98 -4.13 -3.02
N PRO A 439 25.28 -3.83 -2.91
CA PRO A 439 25.79 -2.50 -3.20
C PRO A 439 25.40 -2.08 -4.62
N GLY A 440 24.93 -0.85 -4.79
CA GLY A 440 24.38 -0.35 -6.05
C GLY A 440 22.89 -0.65 -6.29
N SER A 441 22.21 -1.43 -5.42
CA SER A 441 20.75 -1.56 -5.49
C SER A 441 20.08 -0.21 -5.23
N ARG A 442 19.25 0.26 -6.18
CA ARG A 442 18.29 1.32 -5.93
C ARG A 442 17.18 0.81 -4.99
N VAL A 443 16.74 1.66 -4.07
CA VAL A 443 15.67 1.40 -3.12
C VAL A 443 14.72 2.59 -3.08
N ARG A 444 13.42 2.31 -2.94
CA ARG A 444 12.38 3.33 -2.75
C ARG A 444 12.15 3.61 -1.27
N GLN A 445 11.72 4.82 -0.93
CA GLN A 445 11.22 5.17 0.40
C GLN A 445 10.11 4.21 0.83
N GLY A 446 10.14 3.77 2.10
CA GLY A 446 9.19 2.79 2.63
C GLY A 446 9.43 1.34 2.17
N GLN A 447 10.37 1.06 1.25
CA GLN A 447 10.70 -0.31 0.85
C GLN A 447 11.38 -1.07 1.99
N THR A 448 10.93 -2.30 2.30
CA THR A 448 11.61 -3.19 3.25
C THR A 448 13.03 -3.53 2.78
N ILE A 449 14.04 -3.13 3.56
CA ILE A 449 15.46 -3.36 3.27
C ILE A 449 16.09 -4.46 4.13
N GLY A 450 15.48 -4.77 5.26
CA GLY A 450 15.99 -5.77 6.19
C GLY A 450 15.01 -6.02 7.33
N TYR A 451 15.46 -6.73 8.35
CA TYR A 451 14.64 -7.10 9.50
C TYR A 451 15.44 -6.98 10.79
N VAL A 452 14.79 -6.53 11.87
CA VAL A 452 15.37 -6.33 13.20
C VAL A 452 16.03 -7.60 13.72
N GLY A 453 17.08 -7.44 14.51
CA GLY A 453 17.74 -8.52 15.22
C GLY A 453 18.59 -7.99 16.37
N THR A 454 19.63 -8.71 16.72
CA THR A 454 20.57 -8.33 17.79
C THR A 454 22.02 -8.66 17.41
N THR A 455 22.37 -8.56 16.13
CA THR A 455 23.70 -8.95 15.63
C THR A 455 24.78 -7.92 15.97
N GLY A 456 26.04 -8.34 16.06
CA GLY A 456 27.14 -7.46 16.48
C GLY A 456 27.12 -7.24 18.00
N ARG A 457 27.33 -6.00 18.44
CA ARG A 457 27.46 -5.66 19.87
C ARG A 457 26.19 -4.99 20.39
N SER A 458 25.14 -5.79 20.52
CA SER A 458 23.80 -5.42 21.01
C SER A 458 23.51 -6.09 22.36
N THR A 459 22.62 -5.50 23.17
CA THR A 459 22.09 -6.08 24.42
C THR A 459 20.71 -6.74 24.28
N GLY A 460 20.07 -6.64 23.11
CA GLY A 460 18.76 -7.22 22.84
C GLY A 460 18.17 -6.75 21.50
N PRO A 461 17.02 -7.29 21.04
CA PRO A 461 16.44 -6.95 19.75
C PRO A 461 16.11 -5.46 19.57
N HIS A 462 16.79 -4.80 18.62
CA HIS A 462 16.53 -3.41 18.24
C HIS A 462 17.10 -3.09 16.84
N LEU A 463 16.58 -2.05 16.21
CA LEU A 463 17.25 -1.33 15.11
C LEU A 463 18.08 -0.21 15.73
N HIS A 464 19.37 -0.14 15.41
CA HIS A 464 20.15 1.09 15.59
C HIS A 464 20.17 1.88 14.27
N TYR A 465 19.71 3.12 14.30
CA TYR A 465 19.53 3.99 13.13
C TYR A 465 20.38 5.26 13.22
N GLU A 466 21.28 5.49 12.26
CA GLU A 466 22.05 6.74 12.15
C GLU A 466 21.61 7.54 10.90
N ILE A 467 21.61 8.87 11.03
CA ILE A 467 21.58 9.79 9.88
C ILE A 467 22.96 10.44 9.76
N LEU A 468 23.50 10.43 8.54
CA LEU A 468 24.77 11.03 8.18
C LEU A 468 24.51 12.21 7.24
N ALA A 469 24.93 13.41 7.65
CA ALA A 469 24.93 14.62 6.81
C ALA A 469 26.37 14.92 6.41
N ALA A 470 26.65 15.05 5.10
CA ALA A 470 28.02 15.21 4.57
C ALA A 470 29.04 14.17 5.10
N GLY A 471 28.58 12.97 5.47
CA GLY A 471 29.39 11.89 6.02
C GLY A 471 29.56 11.87 7.56
N ALA A 472 29.12 12.90 8.28
CA ALA A 472 29.16 12.95 9.75
C ALA A 472 27.81 12.56 10.36
N GLN A 473 27.80 11.76 11.44
CA GLN A 473 26.56 11.43 12.15
C GLN A 473 25.95 12.66 12.85
N VAL A 474 24.66 12.87 12.65
CA VAL A 474 23.85 13.95 13.23
C VAL A 474 22.66 13.39 14.00
N ASN A 475 22.13 14.14 14.97
CA ASN A 475 20.98 13.70 15.77
C ASN A 475 19.73 13.55 14.89
N PRO A 476 19.19 12.33 14.67
CA PRO A 476 18.04 12.15 13.78
C PRO A 476 16.78 12.91 14.21
N GLN A 477 16.57 13.12 15.52
CA GLN A 477 15.46 13.94 16.04
C GLN A 477 15.63 15.45 15.77
N GLY A 478 16.86 15.91 15.53
CA GLY A 478 17.18 17.31 15.29
C GLY A 478 17.30 17.70 13.82
N VAL A 479 17.35 16.74 12.89
CA VAL A 479 17.45 17.05 11.46
C VAL A 479 16.11 17.52 10.92
N LYS A 480 15.99 18.83 10.66
CA LYS A 480 14.95 19.37 9.79
C LYS A 480 15.29 19.04 8.34
N PHE A 481 14.82 17.89 7.84
CA PHE A 481 14.91 17.59 6.41
C PHE A 481 14.20 18.70 5.62
N GLN A 482 14.80 19.14 4.52
CA GLN A 482 14.12 20.05 3.61
C GLN A 482 12.94 19.32 2.95
N SER A 483 11.80 20.01 2.85
CA SER A 483 10.67 19.60 1.99
C SER A 483 11.17 19.35 0.57
N GLY A 484 10.84 18.22 -0.05
CA GLY A 484 11.46 17.79 -1.32
C GLY A 484 11.26 18.79 -2.47
N ARG A 485 10.12 19.49 -2.47
CA ARG A 485 9.81 20.64 -3.33
C ARG A 485 9.21 21.76 -2.46
N LYS A 486 9.48 23.02 -2.82
CA LYS A 486 8.69 24.16 -2.37
C LYS A 486 8.21 24.93 -3.61
N LEU A 487 6.90 25.14 -3.70
CA LEU A 487 6.27 25.79 -4.84
C LEU A 487 6.57 27.29 -4.85
N ALA A 488 6.74 27.85 -6.05
CA ALA A 488 7.03 29.26 -6.28
C ALA A 488 6.33 29.78 -7.54
N GLY A 489 6.22 31.11 -7.67
CA GLY A 489 5.66 31.75 -8.87
C GLY A 489 4.29 31.21 -9.28
N LYS A 490 4.16 30.78 -10.54
CA LYS A 490 2.91 30.22 -11.10
C LYS A 490 2.44 28.95 -10.37
N GLU A 491 3.35 28.09 -9.92
CA GLU A 491 2.99 26.86 -9.19
C GLU A 491 2.35 27.20 -7.84
N LEU A 492 2.93 28.15 -7.11
CA LEU A 492 2.38 28.60 -5.82
C LEU A 492 1.02 29.31 -6.00
N ALA A 493 0.83 30.05 -7.09
CA ALA A 493 -0.46 30.65 -7.42
C ALA A 493 -1.54 29.58 -7.73
N SER A 494 -1.19 28.55 -8.51
CA SER A 494 -2.06 27.41 -8.82
C SER A 494 -2.41 26.60 -7.57
N PHE A 495 -1.40 26.29 -6.73
CA PHE A 495 -1.60 25.67 -5.43
C PHE A 495 -2.54 26.47 -4.53
N ASN A 496 -2.34 27.78 -4.42
CA ASN A 496 -3.20 28.64 -3.59
C ASN A 496 -4.64 28.72 -4.13
N ALA A 497 -4.86 28.55 -5.44
CA ALA A 497 -6.20 28.41 -6.00
C ALA A 497 -6.83 27.07 -5.62
N ARG A 498 -6.14 25.95 -5.85
CA ARG A 498 -6.61 24.60 -5.48
C ARG A 498 -6.81 24.45 -3.96
N LYS A 499 -5.99 25.10 -3.14
CA LYS A 499 -6.17 25.15 -1.68
C LYS A 499 -7.50 25.81 -1.31
N ARG A 500 -7.81 26.99 -1.85
CA ARG A 500 -9.09 27.69 -1.60
C ARG A 500 -10.29 26.89 -2.08
N GLU A 501 -10.16 26.19 -3.21
CA GLU A 501 -11.19 25.27 -3.71
C GLU A 501 -11.42 24.12 -2.72
N ILE A 502 -10.36 23.45 -2.26
CA ILE A 502 -10.43 22.38 -1.25
C ILE A 502 -10.96 22.90 0.10
N ASP A 503 -10.55 24.10 0.54
CA ASP A 503 -11.07 24.74 1.76
C ASP A 503 -12.60 24.96 1.66
N ARG A 504 -13.09 25.36 0.47
CA ARG A 504 -14.53 25.53 0.20
C ARG A 504 -15.26 24.18 0.21
N LEU A 505 -14.74 23.18 -0.50
CA LEU A 505 -15.31 21.83 -0.54
C LEU A 505 -15.34 21.18 0.85
N LEU A 506 -14.33 21.42 1.70
CA LEU A 506 -14.29 20.94 3.09
C LEU A 506 -15.37 21.62 3.96
N ALA A 507 -15.67 22.90 3.71
CA ALA A 507 -16.73 23.62 4.40
C ALA A 507 -18.14 23.25 3.91
N GLU A 508 -18.29 22.99 2.61
CA GLU A 508 -19.53 22.57 1.94
C GLU A 508 -19.89 21.11 2.25
N THR A 509 -18.89 20.23 2.44
CA THR A 509 -19.10 18.80 2.73
C THR A 509 -19.44 18.58 4.22
N PRO A 510 -20.63 18.02 4.56
CA PRO A 510 -20.96 17.66 5.93
C PRO A 510 -20.02 16.60 6.49
N VAL A 511 -19.74 16.65 7.78
CA VAL A 511 -18.97 15.61 8.47
C VAL A 511 -19.79 14.32 8.48
N GLN A 512 -19.24 13.26 7.89
CA GLN A 512 -19.79 11.92 8.05
C GLN A 512 -19.60 11.48 9.51
N SER A 513 -20.69 11.49 10.27
CA SER A 513 -20.75 10.75 11.54
C SER A 513 -20.41 9.28 11.26
N ALA A 514 -19.56 8.69 12.12
CA ALA A 514 -19.12 7.31 11.99
C ALA A 514 -20.31 6.38 11.71
N MET A 515 -20.27 5.64 10.60
CA MET A 515 -21.33 4.67 10.32
C MET A 515 -21.34 3.66 11.46
N ALA A 516 -22.51 3.47 12.08
CA ALA A 516 -22.69 2.38 13.02
C ALA A 516 -22.28 1.09 12.30
N ALA A 517 -21.25 0.42 12.81
CA ALA A 517 -20.78 -0.82 12.23
C ALA A 517 -21.97 -1.78 12.11
N PRO A 518 -22.10 -2.55 10.99
CA PRO A 518 -23.15 -3.55 10.88
C PRO A 518 -23.08 -4.45 12.10
N GLY A 519 -24.14 -4.42 12.91
CA GLY A 519 -24.18 -5.15 14.17
C GLY A 519 -23.94 -6.62 13.90
N PRO A 520 -23.20 -7.35 14.77
CA PRO A 520 -22.91 -8.76 14.54
C PRO A 520 -24.22 -9.50 14.33
N ASP A 521 -24.33 -10.20 13.19
CA ASP A 521 -25.56 -10.85 12.77
C ASP A 521 -26.15 -11.64 13.93
N LYS A 522 -27.39 -11.28 14.30
CA LYS A 522 -28.16 -12.04 15.30
C LYS A 522 -28.53 -13.38 14.68
N LYS A 523 -27.58 -14.32 14.78
CA LYS A 523 -27.79 -15.74 14.48
C LYS A 523 -29.13 -16.14 15.08
N PRO A 524 -30.08 -16.65 14.28
CA PRO A 524 -31.41 -16.97 14.77
C PRO A 524 -31.32 -17.93 15.96
N ALA A 525 -32.20 -17.72 16.94
CA ALA A 525 -32.32 -18.60 18.09
C ALA A 525 -32.70 -20.02 17.63
N PRO A 526 -32.25 -21.07 18.36
CA PRO A 526 -32.51 -22.47 17.99
C PRO A 526 -33.98 -22.88 18.13
#